data_AF-A0A8J5P7U5-F1
#
_entry.id   AF-A0A8J5P7U5-F1
#
_cell.length_a   1.000
_cell.length_b   1.000
_cell.length_c   1.000
_cell.angle_alpha   90.00
_cell.angle_beta   90.00
_cell.angle_gamma   90.00
#
_symmetry.space_group_name_H-M   'P 1'
#
loop_
_entity.id
_entity.type
_entity.pdbx_description
1 polymer ?
#
loop_
_entity_poly.entity_id
_entity_poly.type
_entity_poly.pdbx_seq_one_letter_code
_entity_poly.pdbx_strand_id
1 'polypeptide(L)'
;MLFARAKDHVEAEFKRWDWLISEIQNDSLGDYIAKKKASRVLILLANTNSDWEQISVPHLYSRLRTLSAFDGRIYICPSEAETQWAGCKIGDISTLDMIAQDADWKYSYRPRTCLGRGSCTLPSTAVKKMVIKRGYSCGAGHVEVVDGTQRHNLRCIDTEQSHLEPYNTNIDIRQPTYFHQEYIESLQTFGEYRVYICRRKILAIAHTKFNWGSTPKHFAVQRAQLKCFAWFSSDPEKQQQKLEELKDFALFINSRLLELSDIREEYRSLRVGVRLDIGVSELSENGRLHVSEITRFAMADHLASLVLDKPYLTISQEWAESLIEEYTRDCRGKATM
;
A
#
# COMPACT_ATOMS: atom_id res chain seq x y z
N MET A 1 15.83 -5.11 -6.33
CA MET A 1 16.36 -6.13 -7.26
C MET A 1 15.52 -7.39 -7.12
N LEU A 2 14.65 -7.70 -8.09
CA LEU A 2 13.91 -8.96 -8.16
C LEU A 2 14.84 -10.07 -8.65
N PHE A 3 14.82 -11.25 -8.03
CA PHE A 3 15.70 -12.37 -8.40
C PHE A 3 14.88 -13.67 -8.42
N ALA A 4 14.62 -14.23 -9.59
CA ALA A 4 13.93 -15.51 -9.69
C ALA A 4 14.93 -16.67 -9.86
N ARG A 5 14.59 -17.85 -9.32
CA ARG A 5 15.39 -19.08 -9.51
C ARG A 5 15.36 -19.62 -10.94
N ALA A 6 14.41 -19.19 -11.77
CA ALA A 6 14.29 -19.56 -13.18
C ALA A 6 15.20 -18.71 -14.10
N LYS A 7 16.51 -18.69 -13.82
CA LYS A 7 17.48 -17.87 -14.55
C LYS A 7 17.55 -18.16 -16.06
N ASP A 8 17.22 -19.38 -16.46
CA ASP A 8 17.35 -19.80 -17.86
C ASP A 8 16.12 -19.42 -18.73
N HIS A 9 15.08 -18.83 -18.12
CA HIS A 9 13.82 -18.51 -18.80
C HIS A 9 13.33 -17.06 -18.58
N VAL A 10 14.04 -16.26 -17.78
CA VAL A 10 13.63 -14.88 -17.45
C VAL A 10 14.85 -13.96 -17.48
N GLU A 11 14.82 -12.98 -18.38
CA GLU A 11 15.74 -11.82 -18.39
C GLU A 11 15.06 -10.63 -17.72
N ALA A 12 15.81 -9.88 -16.90
CA ALA A 12 15.32 -8.67 -16.25
C ALA A 12 16.28 -7.51 -16.49
N GLU A 13 15.75 -6.39 -16.99
CA GLU A 13 16.47 -5.14 -17.16
C GLU A 13 15.86 -4.04 -16.29
N PHE A 14 16.72 -3.24 -15.66
CA PHE A 14 16.31 -2.11 -14.85
C PHE A 14 16.59 -0.83 -15.62
N LYS A 15 15.54 -0.05 -15.84
CA LYS A 15 15.62 1.23 -16.52
C LYS A 15 15.11 2.32 -15.60
N ARG A 16 15.75 3.48 -15.67
CA ARG A 16 15.33 4.67 -14.95
C ARG A 16 14.09 5.27 -15.60
N TRP A 17 13.41 6.14 -14.85
CA TRP A 17 12.22 6.84 -15.31
C TRP A 17 12.47 7.69 -16.56
N ASP A 18 13.51 8.51 -16.55
CA ASP A 18 13.90 9.38 -17.67
C ASP A 18 14.15 8.61 -18.98
N TRP A 19 14.73 7.41 -18.88
CA TRP A 19 14.87 6.52 -20.04
C TRP A 19 13.50 6.10 -20.59
N LEU A 20 12.59 5.62 -19.73
CA LEU A 20 11.26 5.20 -20.17
C LEU A 20 10.49 6.35 -20.83
N ILE A 21 10.56 7.55 -20.26
CA ILE A 21 9.93 8.74 -20.83
C ILE A 21 10.50 9.05 -22.22
N SER A 22 11.82 9.04 -22.37
CA SER A 22 12.49 9.25 -23.66
C SER A 22 12.03 8.24 -24.71
N GLU A 23 11.98 6.94 -24.38
CA GLU A 23 11.55 5.89 -25.33
C GLU A 23 10.08 6.03 -25.75
N ILE A 24 9.22 6.55 -24.86
CA ILE A 24 7.80 6.79 -25.16
C ILE A 24 7.60 8.04 -26.00
N GLN A 25 8.37 9.10 -25.72
CA GLN A 25 8.35 10.35 -26.48
C GLN A 25 8.90 10.17 -27.90
N ASN A 26 9.93 9.34 -28.05
CA ASN A 26 10.55 9.02 -29.34
C ASN A 26 9.86 7.86 -30.09
N ASP A 27 8.80 7.27 -29.52
CA ASP A 27 8.08 6.11 -30.07
C ASP A 27 8.98 4.86 -30.31
N SER A 28 10.11 4.76 -29.60
CA SER A 28 11.14 3.74 -29.81
C SER A 28 11.04 2.54 -28.86
N LEU A 29 10.17 2.61 -27.84
CA LEU A 29 9.99 1.53 -26.86
C LEU A 29 9.61 0.19 -27.52
N GLY A 30 8.74 0.22 -28.53
CA GLY A 30 8.31 -0.97 -29.25
C GLY A 30 9.46 -1.67 -29.98
N ASP A 31 10.30 -0.91 -30.67
CA ASP A 31 11.49 -1.43 -31.36
C ASP A 31 12.51 -2.01 -30.38
N TYR A 32 12.68 -1.36 -29.22
CA TYR A 32 13.54 -1.87 -28.16
C TYR A 32 13.04 -3.23 -27.65
N ILE A 33 11.73 -3.37 -27.40
CA ILE A 33 11.12 -4.61 -26.93
C ILE A 33 11.18 -5.70 -28.01
N ALA A 34 10.90 -5.38 -29.27
CA ALA A 34 10.90 -6.33 -30.37
C ALA A 34 12.25 -7.07 -30.52
N LYS A 35 13.37 -6.37 -30.24
CA LYS A 35 14.73 -6.93 -30.29
C LYS A 35 14.99 -8.02 -29.25
N LYS A 36 14.22 -8.09 -28.16
CA LYS A 36 14.47 -9.02 -27.04
C LYS A 36 14.09 -10.47 -27.33
N LYS A 37 13.39 -10.76 -28.43
CA LYS A 37 12.95 -12.12 -28.84
C LYS A 37 12.26 -12.91 -27.72
N ALA A 38 11.71 -12.24 -26.70
CA ALA A 38 11.02 -12.86 -25.59
C ALA A 38 9.61 -13.30 -26.04
N SER A 39 9.14 -14.42 -25.51
CA SER A 39 7.75 -14.87 -25.74
C SER A 39 6.73 -14.03 -24.97
N ARG A 40 7.17 -13.37 -23.89
CA ARG A 40 6.38 -12.44 -23.06
C ARG A 40 7.26 -11.35 -22.49
N VAL A 41 6.67 -10.19 -22.26
CA VAL A 41 7.34 -9.03 -21.69
C VAL A 41 6.44 -8.44 -20.61
N LEU A 42 6.98 -8.29 -19.41
CA LEU A 42 6.29 -7.62 -18.32
C LEU A 42 6.98 -6.28 -18.05
N ILE A 43 6.27 -5.18 -18.27
CA ILE A 43 6.71 -3.86 -17.87
C ILE A 43 6.24 -3.65 -16.43
N LEU A 44 7.18 -3.79 -15.48
CA LEU A 44 6.95 -3.50 -14.07
C LEU A 44 7.25 -2.03 -13.79
N LEU A 45 6.20 -1.25 -13.52
CA LEU A 45 6.29 0.14 -13.10
C LEU A 45 6.40 0.19 -11.58
N ALA A 46 7.58 0.55 -11.09
CA ALA A 46 7.82 0.83 -9.68
C ALA A 46 8.09 2.33 -9.53
N ASN A 47 7.11 3.08 -9.02
CA ASN A 47 7.28 4.49 -8.71
C ASN A 47 7.05 4.72 -7.22
N THR A 48 8.10 5.16 -6.53
CA THR A 48 8.07 5.54 -5.11
C THR A 48 8.00 7.06 -4.91
N ASN A 49 8.09 7.83 -5.99
CA ASN A 49 8.22 9.29 -5.95
C ASN A 49 7.00 9.98 -6.59
N SER A 50 6.86 11.28 -6.28
CA SER A 50 5.93 12.20 -6.91
C SER A 50 6.26 12.55 -8.38
N ASP A 51 7.27 11.91 -8.97
CA ASP A 51 7.93 12.28 -10.23
C ASP A 51 7.13 11.91 -11.51
N TRP A 52 5.83 12.15 -11.50
CA TRP A 52 5.00 12.15 -12.71
C TRP A 52 5.07 13.48 -13.47
N GLU A 53 6.04 14.34 -13.14
CA GLU A 53 6.09 15.72 -13.62
C GLU A 53 6.30 15.82 -15.14
N GLN A 54 6.96 14.83 -15.74
CA GLN A 54 7.27 14.82 -17.18
C GLN A 54 6.17 14.18 -18.04
N ILE A 55 5.32 13.33 -17.45
CA ILE A 55 4.21 12.66 -18.13
C ILE A 55 3.09 12.37 -17.14
N SER A 56 1.85 12.70 -17.51
CA SER A 56 0.70 12.30 -16.69
C SER A 56 0.52 10.77 -16.69
N VAL A 57 0.09 10.21 -15.55
CA VAL A 57 -0.24 8.77 -15.43
C VAL A 57 -1.16 8.30 -16.58
N PRO A 58 -2.26 9.01 -16.93
CA PRO A 58 -3.12 8.57 -18.02
C PRO A 58 -2.44 8.58 -19.39
N HIS A 59 -1.58 9.57 -19.65
CA HIS A 59 -0.84 9.62 -20.91
C HIS A 59 0.15 8.46 -21.03
N LEU A 60 0.90 8.17 -19.96
CA LEU A 60 1.82 7.03 -19.92
C LEU A 60 1.09 5.71 -20.21
N TYR A 61 0.03 5.44 -19.44
CA TYR A 61 -0.71 4.19 -19.56
C TYR A 61 -1.44 4.07 -20.90
N SER A 62 -1.88 5.18 -21.49
CA SER A 62 -2.42 5.20 -22.86
C SER A 62 -1.37 4.72 -23.87
N ARG A 63 -0.13 5.23 -23.82
CA ARG A 63 0.96 4.82 -24.72
C ARG A 63 1.33 3.36 -24.53
N LEU A 64 1.44 2.89 -23.27
CA LEU A 64 1.75 1.50 -22.96
C LEU A 64 0.63 0.54 -23.39
N ARG A 65 -0.64 0.93 -23.24
CA ARG A 65 -1.79 0.14 -23.73
C ARG A 65 -1.77 0.01 -25.25
N THR A 66 -1.54 1.10 -25.96
CA THR A 66 -1.40 1.08 -27.43
C THR A 66 -0.31 0.11 -27.84
N LEU A 67 0.85 0.16 -27.18
CA LEU A 67 1.95 -0.75 -27.45
C LEU A 67 1.57 -2.22 -27.17
N SER A 68 0.89 -2.50 -26.05
CA SER A 68 0.39 -3.84 -25.70
C SER A 68 -0.68 -4.35 -26.67
N ALA A 69 -1.50 -3.47 -27.25
CA ALA A 69 -2.48 -3.83 -28.27
C ALA A 69 -1.82 -4.26 -29.59
N PHE A 70 -0.71 -3.63 -29.96
CA PHE A 70 0.07 -4.01 -31.15
C PHE A 70 0.96 -5.23 -30.91
N ASP A 71 1.47 -5.41 -29.69
CA ASP A 71 2.28 -6.56 -29.30
C ASP A 71 1.66 -7.28 -28.10
N GLY A 72 0.82 -8.29 -28.39
CA GLY A 72 0.09 -9.07 -27.39
C GLY A 72 0.96 -9.88 -26.41
N ARG A 73 2.30 -9.78 -26.51
CA ARG A 73 3.25 -10.35 -25.54
C ARG A 73 3.46 -9.43 -24.33
N ILE A 74 3.09 -8.14 -24.44
CA ILE A 74 3.38 -7.11 -23.44
C ILE A 74 2.27 -7.04 -22.40
N TYR A 75 2.67 -7.15 -21.13
CA TYR A 75 1.84 -6.96 -19.95
C TYR A 75 2.38 -5.77 -19.14
N ILE A 76 1.48 -5.03 -18.49
CA ILE A 76 1.82 -3.86 -17.68
C ILE A 76 1.40 -4.15 -16.24
N CYS A 77 2.32 -3.93 -15.30
CA CYS A 77 2.08 -4.12 -13.87
C CYS A 77 2.68 -2.95 -13.08
N PRO A 78 1.94 -2.32 -12.15
CA PRO A 78 0.49 -2.46 -11.96
C PRO A 78 -0.32 -1.94 -13.15
N SER A 79 -1.61 -2.27 -13.21
CA SER A 79 -2.54 -1.69 -14.18
C SER A 79 -2.71 -0.17 -13.94
N GLU A 80 -3.30 0.56 -14.90
CA GLU A 80 -3.60 1.99 -14.65
C GLU A 80 -4.55 2.15 -13.47
N ALA A 81 -5.60 1.32 -13.43
CA ALA A 81 -6.60 1.32 -12.37
C ALA A 81 -5.94 1.05 -11.01
N GLU A 82 -5.12 0.01 -10.90
CA GLU A 82 -4.40 -0.32 -9.66
C GLU A 82 -3.42 0.80 -9.26
N THR A 83 -2.72 1.43 -10.19
CA THR A 83 -1.84 2.57 -9.87
C THR A 83 -2.63 3.78 -9.37
N GLN A 84 -3.75 4.11 -10.00
CA GLN A 84 -4.62 5.19 -9.55
C GLN A 84 -5.23 4.89 -8.18
N TRP A 85 -5.65 3.64 -7.97
CA TRP A 85 -6.25 3.14 -6.76
C TRP A 85 -5.25 3.12 -5.59
N ALA A 86 -4.07 2.55 -5.80
CA ALA A 86 -2.98 2.55 -4.83
C ALA A 86 -2.49 3.95 -4.48
N GLY A 87 -2.54 4.87 -5.44
CA GLY A 87 -2.26 6.27 -5.21
C GLY A 87 -3.29 6.92 -4.28
N CYS A 88 -4.54 6.47 -4.26
CA CYS A 88 -5.60 7.00 -3.42
C CYS A 88 -5.89 6.09 -2.23
N LYS A 89 -5.29 6.39 -1.07
CA LYS A 89 -5.46 5.60 0.17
C LYS A 89 -6.91 5.38 0.62
N ILE A 90 -7.85 6.20 0.14
CA ILE A 90 -9.27 6.12 0.51
C ILE A 90 -9.88 4.77 0.12
N GLY A 91 -9.57 4.23 -1.06
CA GLY A 91 -10.10 2.94 -1.52
C GLY A 91 -9.65 1.78 -0.65
N ASP A 92 -8.36 1.76 -0.30
CA ASP A 92 -7.78 0.80 0.63
C ASP A 92 -8.38 0.89 2.03
N ILE A 93 -8.51 2.11 2.56
CA ILE A 93 -9.09 2.33 3.90
C ILE A 93 -10.55 1.89 3.94
N SER A 94 -11.34 2.24 2.92
CA SER A 94 -12.74 1.79 2.81
C SER A 94 -12.84 0.26 2.75
N THR A 95 -11.95 -0.40 2.02
CA THR A 95 -11.90 -1.86 1.92
C THR A 95 -11.53 -2.51 3.25
N LEU A 96 -10.56 -1.96 3.97
CA LEU A 96 -10.19 -2.43 5.31
C LEU A 96 -11.35 -2.25 6.31
N ASP A 97 -12.09 -1.16 6.21
CA ASP A 97 -13.26 -0.90 7.05
C ASP A 97 -14.37 -1.92 6.78
N MET A 98 -14.64 -2.24 5.50
CA MET A 98 -15.58 -3.31 5.11
C MET A 98 -15.13 -4.68 5.61
N ILE A 99 -13.87 -5.05 5.41
CA ILE A 99 -13.33 -6.34 5.89
C ILE A 99 -13.51 -6.47 7.41
N ALA A 100 -13.27 -5.39 8.16
CA ALA A 100 -13.40 -5.41 9.61
C ALA A 100 -14.86 -5.51 10.09
N GLN A 101 -15.81 -4.91 9.36
CA GLN A 101 -17.24 -5.01 9.67
C GLN A 101 -17.76 -6.45 9.59
N ASP A 102 -17.25 -7.22 8.63
CA ASP A 102 -17.65 -8.62 8.40
C ASP A 102 -16.82 -9.63 9.22
N ALA A 103 -15.85 -9.16 10.00
CA ALA A 103 -14.89 -10.03 10.67
C ALA A 103 -15.23 -10.31 12.14
N ASP A 104 -14.72 -11.44 12.64
CA ASP A 104 -14.74 -11.75 14.08
C ASP A 104 -14.09 -10.62 14.90
N TRP A 105 -14.48 -10.55 16.17
CA TRP A 105 -13.97 -9.55 17.12
C TRP A 105 -12.44 -9.40 17.10
N LYS A 106 -11.66 -10.49 17.01
CA LYS A 106 -10.19 -10.37 17.00
C LYS A 106 -9.61 -9.66 15.76
N TYR A 107 -10.38 -9.52 14.68
CA TYR A 107 -9.94 -8.91 13.42
C TYR A 107 -10.68 -7.60 13.09
N SER A 108 -11.69 -7.21 13.88
CA SER A 108 -12.62 -6.14 13.53
C SER A 108 -12.23 -4.73 13.98
N TYR A 109 -11.07 -4.53 14.64
CA TYR A 109 -10.70 -3.20 15.10
C TYR A 109 -10.27 -2.31 13.92
N ARG A 110 -10.86 -1.12 13.85
CA ARG A 110 -10.50 -0.06 12.90
C ARG A 110 -10.57 1.29 13.59
N PRO A 111 -9.59 2.18 13.36
CA PRO A 111 -9.75 3.58 13.73
C PRO A 111 -10.99 4.15 13.05
N ARG A 112 -11.83 4.86 13.81
CA ARG A 112 -12.98 5.59 13.26
C ARG A 112 -12.50 6.51 12.15
N THR A 113 -13.11 6.36 10.98
CA THR A 113 -12.69 7.04 9.75
C THR A 113 -13.87 7.78 9.13
N CYS A 114 -13.60 9.00 8.67
CA CYS A 114 -14.45 9.69 7.72
C CYS A 114 -13.65 9.93 6.44
N LEU A 115 -14.21 9.52 5.30
CA LEU A 115 -13.57 9.59 3.99
C LEU A 115 -13.52 11.02 3.41
N GLY A 116 -13.88 12.03 4.23
CA GLY A 116 -13.75 13.45 3.90
C GLY A 116 -14.75 13.97 2.87
N ARG A 117 -15.86 13.26 2.64
CA ARG A 117 -16.97 13.65 1.74
C ARG A 117 -18.32 13.34 2.39
N GLY A 118 -19.36 14.09 2.00
CA GLY A 118 -20.72 13.90 2.51
C GLY A 118 -20.84 14.22 4.01
N SER A 119 -21.78 13.58 4.71
CA SER A 119 -21.93 13.74 6.16
C SER A 119 -20.72 13.18 6.90
N CYS A 120 -20.20 13.94 7.86
CA CYS A 120 -19.04 13.55 8.65
C CYS A 120 -19.38 12.41 9.63
N THR A 121 -18.62 11.32 9.58
CA THR A 121 -18.75 10.18 10.51
C THR A 121 -17.82 10.31 11.74
N LEU A 122 -16.99 11.35 11.77
CA LEU A 122 -16.07 11.67 12.86
C LEU A 122 -16.20 13.17 13.23
N PRO A 123 -17.35 13.57 13.81
CA PRO A 123 -17.64 14.96 14.09
C PRO A 123 -16.72 15.53 15.18
N SER A 124 -16.63 16.86 15.28
CA SER A 124 -15.63 17.53 16.12
C SER A 124 -15.88 17.29 17.61
N THR A 125 -17.14 16.99 17.95
CA THR A 125 -17.57 16.57 19.28
C THR A 125 -17.17 15.13 19.63
N ALA A 126 -16.82 14.29 18.65
CA ALA A 126 -16.53 12.89 18.89
C ALA A 126 -15.09 12.62 19.32
N VAL A 127 -14.13 13.50 18.97
CA VAL A 127 -12.71 13.31 19.27
C VAL A 127 -12.02 14.62 19.60
N LYS A 128 -11.08 14.58 20.55
CA LYS A 128 -10.23 15.75 20.87
C LYS A 128 -9.15 15.98 19.81
N LYS A 129 -8.61 14.90 19.24
CA LYS A 129 -7.58 14.93 18.21
C LYS A 129 -7.94 13.99 17.09
N MET A 130 -7.51 14.33 15.90
CA MET A 130 -7.63 13.48 14.73
C MET A 130 -6.40 13.62 13.84
N VAL A 131 -6.34 12.76 12.84
CA VAL A 131 -5.30 12.77 11.83
C VAL A 131 -5.92 13.09 10.48
N ILE A 132 -5.48 14.17 9.84
CA ILE A 132 -5.83 14.49 8.45
C ILE A 132 -4.76 13.89 7.54
N LYS A 133 -5.20 13.16 6.53
CA LYS A 133 -4.33 12.47 5.57
C LYS A 133 -4.71 12.84 4.14
N ARG A 134 -3.72 13.23 3.35
CA ARG A 134 -3.87 13.34 1.90
C ARG A 134 -4.03 11.94 1.31
N GLY A 135 -4.99 11.75 0.40
CA GLY A 135 -5.23 10.49 -0.29
C GLY A 135 -4.00 10.02 -1.08
N TYR A 136 -3.30 10.95 -1.74
CA TYR A 136 -2.07 10.71 -2.50
C TYR A 136 -0.84 11.27 -1.75
N SER A 137 -0.11 10.40 -1.04
CA SER A 137 1.17 10.74 -0.39
C SER A 137 1.92 9.51 0.10
N CYS A 138 3.25 9.55 0.14
CA CYS A 138 4.11 8.57 0.80
C CYS A 138 4.81 9.16 2.04
N GLY A 139 5.41 8.31 2.89
CA GLY A 139 6.38 8.71 3.92
C GLY A 139 5.88 9.64 5.03
N ALA A 140 4.58 9.62 5.34
CA ALA A 140 3.94 10.55 6.28
C ALA A 140 4.08 12.05 5.91
N GLY A 141 4.41 12.37 4.65
CA GLY A 141 4.66 13.75 4.19
C GLY A 141 3.47 14.69 4.31
N HIS A 142 2.25 14.15 4.23
CA HIS A 142 0.99 14.91 4.34
C HIS A 142 0.05 14.32 5.40
N VAL A 143 0.64 13.90 6.52
CA VAL A 143 -0.07 13.42 7.71
C VAL A 143 0.06 14.46 8.80
N GLU A 144 -1.07 15.04 9.20
CA GLU A 144 -1.15 16.10 10.20
C GLU A 144 -2.00 15.63 11.38
N VAL A 145 -1.45 15.73 12.60
CA VAL A 145 -2.20 15.51 13.84
C VAL A 145 -2.74 16.86 14.28
N VAL A 146 -4.06 16.97 14.37
CA VAL A 146 -4.76 18.25 14.59
C VAL A 146 -5.82 18.09 15.68
N ASP A 147 -6.28 19.22 16.21
CA ASP A 147 -7.45 19.25 17.08
C ASP A 147 -8.71 18.81 16.31
N GLY A 148 -9.65 18.15 16.99
CA GLY A 148 -10.90 17.65 16.39
C GLY A 148 -11.76 18.73 15.73
N THR A 149 -11.57 20.00 16.12
CA THR A 149 -12.25 21.16 15.52
C THR A 149 -11.65 21.65 14.21
N GLN A 150 -10.40 21.29 13.88
CA GLN A 150 -9.72 21.78 12.68
C GLN A 150 -10.13 20.99 11.44
N ARG A 151 -10.75 21.65 10.45
CA ARG A 151 -11.35 20.98 9.28
C ARG A 151 -10.72 21.35 7.94
N HIS A 152 -9.55 21.96 7.92
CA HIS A 152 -8.92 22.39 6.66
C HIS A 152 -8.73 21.19 5.71
N ASN A 153 -8.92 21.44 4.41
CA ASN A 153 -8.84 20.46 3.32
C ASN A 153 -9.91 19.34 3.33
N LEU A 154 -10.68 19.18 4.40
CA LEU A 154 -11.79 18.24 4.48
C LEU A 154 -13.03 18.84 3.79
N ARG A 155 -13.77 18.00 3.06
CA ARG A 155 -15.00 18.40 2.34
C ARG A 155 -16.27 17.79 2.95
N CYS A 156 -16.14 17.06 4.06
CA CYS A 156 -17.28 16.50 4.77
C CYS A 156 -17.99 17.57 5.61
N ILE A 157 -19.28 17.35 5.84
CA ILE A 157 -20.20 18.21 6.58
C ILE A 157 -20.21 17.77 8.05
N ASP A 158 -19.68 18.60 8.97
CA ASP A 158 -19.58 18.27 10.40
C ASP A 158 -20.95 18.41 11.10
N THR A 159 -21.62 19.55 10.90
CA THR A 159 -23.00 19.82 11.34
C THR A 159 -23.75 20.59 10.26
N GLU A 160 -25.09 20.55 10.25
CA GLU A 160 -25.91 21.34 9.31
C GLU A 160 -25.59 22.86 9.38
N GLN A 161 -25.13 23.32 10.54
CA GLN A 161 -24.77 24.72 10.81
C GLN A 161 -23.30 25.06 10.50
N SER A 162 -22.46 24.07 10.19
CA SER A 162 -21.03 24.28 9.89
C SER A 162 -20.76 24.95 8.53
N HIS A 163 -21.80 25.34 7.79
CA HIS A 163 -21.73 25.95 6.47
C HIS A 163 -22.18 27.42 6.48
N LEU A 164 -21.27 28.34 6.82
CA LEU A 164 -21.46 29.77 6.52
C LEU A 164 -20.89 30.16 5.14
N GLU A 165 -20.02 29.35 4.56
CA GLU A 165 -19.48 29.56 3.20
C GLU A 165 -20.10 28.56 2.22
N PRO A 166 -20.58 29.01 1.04
CA PRO A 166 -21.17 28.12 0.04
C PRO A 166 -20.14 27.08 -0.39
N TYR A 167 -20.55 25.82 -0.40
CA TYR A 167 -19.74 24.71 -0.91
C TYR A 167 -19.18 25.11 -2.28
N ASN A 168 -17.85 25.14 -2.41
CA ASN A 168 -17.25 25.38 -3.72
C ASN A 168 -17.55 24.16 -4.60
N THR A 169 -18.65 24.23 -5.35
CA THR A 169 -19.09 23.20 -6.28
C THR A 169 -18.17 23.06 -7.48
N ASN A 170 -17.23 24.02 -7.70
CA ASN A 170 -16.09 23.82 -8.59
C ASN A 170 -15.07 22.92 -7.91
N ILE A 171 -15.41 21.63 -7.84
CA ILE A 171 -14.47 20.58 -7.49
C ILE A 171 -13.40 20.54 -8.59
N ASP A 172 -12.25 21.15 -8.32
CA ASP A 172 -11.06 20.87 -9.14
C ASP A 172 -10.64 19.42 -8.85
N ILE A 173 -10.98 18.53 -9.79
CA ILE A 173 -10.64 17.09 -9.74
C ILE A 173 -9.12 16.86 -9.68
N ARG A 174 -8.31 17.87 -9.99
CA ARG A 174 -6.85 17.82 -9.90
C ARG A 174 -6.35 18.10 -8.48
N GLN A 175 -7.19 18.67 -7.61
CA GLN A 175 -6.84 18.90 -6.22
C GLN A 175 -6.90 17.59 -5.43
N PRO A 176 -5.93 17.35 -4.54
CA PRO A 176 -5.92 16.13 -3.75
C PRO A 176 -7.16 16.01 -2.86
N THR A 177 -7.66 14.78 -2.73
CA THR A 177 -8.70 14.46 -1.74
C THR A 177 -8.06 14.16 -0.40
N TYR A 178 -8.69 14.58 0.69
CA TYR A 178 -8.26 14.31 2.06
C TYR A 178 -9.34 13.52 2.79
N PHE A 179 -8.92 12.72 3.76
CA PHE A 179 -9.77 12.02 4.71
C PHE A 179 -9.21 12.22 6.12
N HIS A 180 -10.00 11.87 7.13
CA HIS A 180 -9.55 11.97 8.52
C HIS A 180 -9.95 10.76 9.35
N GLN A 181 -9.11 10.43 10.30
CA GLN A 181 -9.26 9.30 11.20
C GLN A 181 -9.06 9.74 12.65
N GLU A 182 -9.65 9.03 13.60
CA GLU A 182 -9.36 9.26 15.00
C GLU A 182 -7.86 9.11 15.28
N TYR A 183 -7.36 9.92 16.21
CA TYR A 183 -5.96 9.86 16.59
C TYR A 183 -5.68 8.63 17.47
N ILE A 184 -4.76 7.78 17.00
CA ILE A 184 -4.29 6.59 17.72
C ILE A 184 -2.90 6.88 18.29
N GLU A 185 -2.82 7.08 19.61
CA GLU A 185 -1.60 7.55 20.27
C GLU A 185 -0.40 6.60 20.12
N SER A 186 -0.66 5.30 20.17
CA SER A 186 0.35 4.25 19.96
C SER A 186 1.02 4.33 18.59
N LEU A 187 0.35 4.78 17.53
CA LEU A 187 1.03 4.97 16.23
C LEU A 187 2.12 6.04 16.31
N GLN A 188 1.93 7.07 17.15
CA GLN A 188 2.92 8.13 17.34
C GLN A 188 4.03 7.72 18.31
N THR A 189 3.68 7.04 19.40
CA THR A 189 4.61 6.73 20.50
C THR A 189 5.34 5.40 20.31
N PHE A 190 4.68 4.40 19.75
CA PHE A 190 5.22 3.06 19.53
C PHE A 190 5.62 2.84 18.07
N GLY A 191 4.76 3.25 17.13
CA GLY A 191 4.96 3.03 15.70
C GLY A 191 4.07 1.90 15.18
N GLU A 192 4.59 1.13 14.23
CA GLU A 192 3.84 0.09 13.51
C GLU A 192 4.73 -1.11 13.19
N TYR A 193 4.09 -2.26 12.98
CA TYR A 193 4.71 -3.44 12.40
C TYR A 193 4.49 -3.46 10.89
N ARG A 194 5.56 -3.66 10.11
CA ARG A 194 5.45 -3.85 8.66
C ARG A 194 5.64 -5.31 8.32
N VAL A 195 4.55 -5.98 7.95
CA VAL A 195 4.50 -7.43 7.69
C VAL A 195 4.55 -7.68 6.19
N TYR A 196 5.61 -8.34 5.72
CA TYR A 196 5.80 -8.68 4.31
C TYR A 196 5.22 -10.07 4.03
N ILE A 197 4.29 -10.16 3.08
CA ILE A 197 3.55 -11.38 2.76
C ILE A 197 3.73 -11.72 1.28
N CYS A 198 3.90 -13.00 0.98
CA CYS A 198 3.90 -13.57 -0.36
C CYS A 198 3.26 -14.95 -0.30
N ARG A 199 2.40 -15.32 -1.26
CA ARG A 199 1.79 -16.67 -1.32
C ARG A 199 1.20 -17.13 0.02
N ARG A 200 0.50 -16.23 0.73
CA ARG A 200 -0.07 -16.46 2.08
C ARG A 200 0.95 -16.88 3.14
N LYS A 201 2.22 -16.51 2.96
CA LYS A 201 3.32 -16.74 3.90
C LYS A 201 3.93 -15.40 4.30
N ILE A 202 4.18 -15.24 5.61
CA ILE A 202 4.94 -14.11 6.11
C ILE A 202 6.42 -14.35 5.85
N LEU A 203 7.05 -13.41 5.15
CA LEU A 203 8.47 -13.46 4.80
C LEU A 203 9.33 -12.75 5.85
N ALA A 204 8.84 -11.63 6.37
CA ALA A 204 9.53 -10.84 7.38
C ALA A 204 8.54 -9.93 8.11
N ILE A 205 8.94 -9.49 9.31
CA ILE A 205 8.23 -8.49 10.10
C ILE A 205 9.25 -7.45 10.55
N ALA A 206 9.01 -6.20 10.18
CA ALA A 206 9.75 -5.06 10.69
C ALA A 206 8.96 -4.36 11.79
N HIS A 207 9.65 -3.75 12.75
CA HIS A 207 9.07 -2.75 13.63
C HIS A 207 9.64 -1.38 13.24
N THR A 208 8.75 -0.44 12.92
CA THR A 208 9.12 0.91 12.48
C THR A 208 8.53 1.97 13.37
N LYS A 209 9.33 2.97 13.73
CA LYS A 209 8.89 4.10 14.56
C LYS A 209 9.36 5.42 13.97
N PHE A 210 8.44 6.33 13.72
CA PHE A 210 8.73 7.67 13.21
C PHE A 210 9.26 8.59 14.32
N ASN A 211 10.25 9.41 13.97
CA ASN A 211 10.64 10.57 14.74
C ASN A 211 9.82 11.79 14.28
N TRP A 212 8.69 11.99 14.94
CA TRP A 212 7.74 13.07 14.64
C TRP A 212 8.29 14.48 14.91
N GLY A 213 9.38 14.61 15.66
CA GLY A 213 10.06 15.88 15.90
C GLY A 213 11.09 16.28 14.84
N SER A 214 11.36 15.41 13.85
CA SER A 214 12.36 15.68 12.80
C SER A 214 11.73 16.24 11.51
N THR A 215 12.42 17.17 10.85
CA THR A 215 12.10 17.65 9.49
C THR A 215 13.35 17.55 8.61
N PRO A 216 13.40 16.68 7.58
CA PRO A 216 12.35 15.75 7.16
C PRO A 216 12.07 14.65 8.22
N LYS A 217 10.89 14.03 8.16
CA LYS A 217 10.53 12.95 9.08
C LYS A 217 11.40 11.72 8.80
N HIS A 218 12.19 11.30 9.78
CA HIS A 218 12.93 10.04 9.75
C HIS A 218 12.18 8.95 10.52
N PHE A 219 12.42 7.68 10.18
CA PHE A 219 11.94 6.56 11.00
C PHE A 219 13.08 5.59 11.29
N ALA A 220 13.04 5.03 12.49
CA ALA A 220 13.87 3.89 12.87
C ALA A 220 13.20 2.60 12.42
N VAL A 221 13.99 1.62 11.99
CA VAL A 221 13.52 0.29 11.63
C VAL A 221 14.43 -0.77 12.23
N GLN A 222 13.81 -1.85 12.70
CA GLN A 222 14.50 -3.07 13.09
C GLN A 222 13.65 -4.29 12.71
N ARG A 223 14.27 -5.46 12.59
CA ARG A 223 13.54 -6.73 12.58
C ARG A 223 12.72 -6.86 13.87
N ALA A 224 11.46 -7.27 13.77
CA ALA A 224 10.64 -7.50 14.94
C ALA A 224 11.22 -8.64 15.79
N GLN A 225 11.29 -8.40 17.10
CA GLN A 225 11.77 -9.33 18.12
C GLN A 225 10.73 -9.40 19.24
N LEU A 226 10.79 -10.42 20.11
CA LEU A 226 9.84 -10.56 21.23
C LEU A 226 9.75 -9.30 22.11
N LYS A 227 10.88 -8.64 22.36
CA LYS A 227 10.93 -7.37 23.10
C LYS A 227 10.09 -6.24 22.49
N CYS A 228 9.77 -6.31 21.18
CA CYS A 228 8.88 -5.36 20.52
C CYS A 228 7.43 -5.51 20.98
N PHE A 229 7.09 -6.59 21.70
CA PHE A 229 5.78 -6.86 22.28
C PHE A 229 5.76 -6.61 23.80
N ALA A 230 6.80 -5.98 24.36
CA ALA A 230 6.85 -5.64 25.78
C ALA A 230 5.76 -4.64 26.22
N TRP A 231 5.14 -3.95 25.28
CA TRP A 231 3.95 -3.11 25.54
C TRP A 231 2.72 -3.93 25.93
N PHE A 232 2.66 -5.20 25.51
CA PHE A 232 1.54 -6.10 25.80
C PHE A 232 1.76 -6.80 27.15
N SER A 233 2.96 -7.34 27.38
CA SER A 233 3.30 -8.03 28.63
C SER A 233 4.81 -8.09 28.84
N SER A 234 5.25 -8.16 30.09
CA SER A 234 6.66 -8.46 30.44
C SER A 234 7.00 -9.94 30.32
N ASP A 235 6.00 -10.83 30.25
CA ASP A 235 6.16 -12.27 30.12
C ASP A 235 6.49 -12.68 28.66
N PRO A 236 7.64 -13.33 28.41
CA PRO A 236 8.04 -13.80 27.08
C PRO A 236 7.04 -14.75 26.41
N GLU A 237 6.32 -15.59 27.16
CA GLU A 237 5.33 -16.50 26.58
C GLU A 237 4.13 -15.73 26.03
N LYS A 238 3.63 -14.76 26.80
CA LYS A 238 2.60 -13.82 26.35
C LYS A 238 3.07 -12.97 25.16
N GLN A 239 4.32 -12.52 25.15
CA GLN A 239 4.90 -11.81 23.99
C GLN A 239 4.92 -12.68 22.73
N GLN A 240 5.28 -13.96 22.88
CA GLN A 240 5.27 -14.92 21.78
C GLN A 240 3.84 -15.17 21.27
N GLN A 241 2.85 -15.28 22.17
CA GLN A 241 1.43 -15.38 21.78
C GLN A 241 0.98 -14.15 20.98
N LYS A 242 1.36 -12.94 21.41
CA LYS A 242 1.01 -11.70 20.68
C LYS A 242 1.69 -11.59 19.31
N LEU A 243 2.90 -12.13 19.16
CA LEU A 243 3.55 -12.25 17.86
C LEU A 243 2.80 -13.21 16.93
N GLU A 244 2.31 -14.35 17.44
CA GLU A 244 1.46 -15.25 16.64
C GLU A 244 0.11 -14.60 16.29
N GLU A 245 -0.50 -13.86 17.23
CA GLU A 245 -1.70 -13.07 16.95
C GLU A 245 -1.48 -12.05 15.82
N LEU A 246 -0.33 -11.37 15.79
CA LEU A 246 0.05 -10.46 14.71
C LEU A 246 0.13 -11.18 13.35
N LYS A 247 0.74 -12.36 13.33
CA LYS A 247 0.88 -13.15 12.10
C LYS A 247 -0.48 -13.61 11.59
N ASP A 248 -1.30 -14.16 12.49
CA ASP A 248 -2.65 -14.63 12.18
C ASP A 248 -3.54 -13.48 11.68
N PHE A 249 -3.49 -12.33 12.33
CA PHE A 249 -4.19 -11.12 11.90
C PHE A 249 -3.74 -10.69 10.49
N ALA A 250 -2.44 -10.63 10.23
CA ALA A 250 -1.91 -10.20 8.94
C ALA A 250 -2.30 -11.18 7.81
N LEU A 251 -2.27 -12.48 8.07
CA LEU A 251 -2.68 -13.51 7.10
C LEU A 251 -4.20 -13.53 6.88
N PHE A 252 -5.00 -13.27 7.91
CA PHE A 252 -6.44 -13.08 7.77
C PHE A 252 -6.75 -11.92 6.82
N ILE A 253 -6.17 -10.74 7.08
CA ILE A 253 -6.39 -9.56 6.23
C ILE A 253 -5.91 -9.83 4.80
N ASN A 254 -4.72 -10.43 4.62
CA ASN A 254 -4.25 -10.78 3.28
C ASN A 254 -5.21 -11.74 2.55
N SER A 255 -5.78 -12.72 3.25
CA SER A 255 -6.75 -13.65 2.65
C SER A 255 -8.01 -12.93 2.19
N ARG A 256 -8.56 -12.03 3.01
CA ARG A 256 -9.74 -11.23 2.66
C ARG A 256 -9.49 -10.28 1.50
N LEU A 257 -8.32 -9.64 1.45
CA LEU A 257 -7.92 -8.81 0.31
C LEU A 257 -7.81 -9.62 -0.99
N LEU A 258 -7.37 -10.87 -0.93
CA LEU A 258 -7.28 -11.76 -2.10
C LEU A 258 -8.63 -12.31 -2.57
N GLU A 259 -9.70 -12.11 -1.79
CA GLU A 259 -11.06 -12.56 -2.09
C GLU A 259 -11.94 -11.46 -2.70
N LEU A 260 -11.42 -10.24 -2.84
CA LEU A 260 -12.14 -9.12 -3.45
C LEU A 260 -12.53 -9.44 -4.90
N SER A 261 -13.73 -9.03 -5.32
CA SER A 261 -14.24 -9.29 -6.67
C SER A 261 -13.44 -8.59 -7.76
N ASP A 262 -12.88 -7.43 -7.45
CA ASP A 262 -12.04 -6.58 -8.31
C ASP A 262 -10.54 -6.87 -8.16
N ILE A 263 -10.17 -7.98 -7.52
CA ILE A 263 -8.76 -8.36 -7.26
C ILE A 263 -7.88 -8.36 -8.50
N ARG A 264 -8.46 -8.54 -9.70
CA ARG A 264 -7.73 -8.53 -10.97
C ARG A 264 -7.51 -7.14 -11.56
N GLU A 265 -8.34 -6.17 -11.21
CA GLU A 265 -8.34 -4.83 -11.82
C GLU A 265 -7.65 -3.81 -10.92
N GLU A 266 -8.02 -3.78 -9.64
CA GLU A 266 -7.59 -2.75 -8.67
C GLU A 266 -6.52 -3.21 -7.68
N TYR A 267 -6.31 -4.53 -7.57
CA TYR A 267 -5.48 -5.14 -6.53
C TYR A 267 -4.58 -6.28 -7.01
N ARG A 268 -4.35 -6.42 -8.32
CA ARG A 268 -3.70 -7.62 -8.89
C ARG A 268 -2.33 -7.88 -8.28
N SER A 269 -1.56 -6.83 -8.00
CA SER A 269 -0.24 -6.96 -7.40
C SER A 269 -0.26 -7.57 -6.00
N LEU A 270 -1.38 -7.54 -5.27
CA LEU A 270 -1.53 -8.22 -3.98
C LEU A 270 -1.40 -9.75 -4.10
N ARG A 271 -1.72 -10.31 -5.28
CA ARG A 271 -1.51 -11.75 -5.57
C ARG A 271 -0.04 -12.12 -5.66
N VAL A 272 0.81 -11.15 -6.02
CA VAL A 272 2.27 -11.31 -6.04
C VAL A 272 2.82 -11.18 -4.63
N GLY A 273 2.47 -10.08 -3.96
CA GLY A 273 2.96 -9.78 -2.62
C GLY A 273 2.40 -8.48 -2.06
N VAL A 274 2.45 -8.34 -0.74
CA VAL A 274 1.98 -7.15 -0.03
C VAL A 274 2.81 -6.90 1.23
N ARG A 275 2.98 -5.63 1.59
CA ARG A 275 3.40 -5.21 2.92
C ARG A 275 2.20 -4.57 3.61
N LEU A 276 1.80 -5.12 4.75
CA LEU A 276 0.78 -4.54 5.61
C LEU A 276 1.47 -3.76 6.72
N ASP A 277 1.12 -2.48 6.86
CA ASP A 277 1.57 -1.65 7.97
C ASP A 277 0.49 -1.75 9.07
N ILE A 278 0.87 -2.26 10.25
CA ILE A 278 -0.06 -2.71 11.29
C ILE A 278 0.23 -1.94 12.58
N GLY A 279 -0.76 -1.15 13.01
CA GLY A 279 -0.76 -0.46 14.28
C GLY A 279 -1.40 -1.29 15.40
N VAL A 280 -1.21 -0.81 16.63
CA VAL A 280 -1.89 -1.29 17.84
C VAL A 280 -2.82 -0.19 18.34
N SER A 281 -4.00 -0.48 18.87
CA SER A 281 -4.96 0.53 19.32
C SER A 281 -4.49 1.28 20.58
N GLU A 282 -3.86 0.55 21.50
CA GLU A 282 -3.35 1.04 22.77
C GLU A 282 -2.20 0.13 23.24
N LEU A 283 -1.33 0.66 24.10
CA LEU A 283 -0.17 -0.06 24.64
C LEU A 283 -0.53 -0.74 25.97
N SER A 284 -1.43 -1.71 25.91
CA SER A 284 -1.92 -2.49 27.05
C SER A 284 -2.29 -3.92 26.62
N GLU A 285 -2.60 -4.81 27.58
CA GLU A 285 -3.11 -6.17 27.27
C GLU A 285 -4.40 -6.16 26.43
N ASN A 286 -5.15 -5.04 26.41
CA ASN A 286 -6.37 -4.89 25.61
C ASN A 286 -6.10 -4.34 24.20
N GLY A 287 -4.85 -4.02 23.87
CA GLY A 287 -4.46 -3.46 22.57
C GLY A 287 -4.80 -4.39 21.39
N ARG A 288 -5.55 -3.86 20.44
CA ARG A 288 -6.02 -4.55 19.23
C ARG A 288 -5.24 -4.12 18.00
N LEU A 289 -5.01 -5.05 17.09
CA LEU A 289 -4.29 -4.81 15.85
C LEU A 289 -5.21 -4.18 14.79
N HIS A 290 -4.65 -3.32 13.94
CA HIS A 290 -5.32 -2.80 12.75
C HIS A 290 -4.32 -2.48 11.65
N VAL A 291 -4.72 -2.65 10.39
CA VAL A 291 -3.89 -2.23 9.24
C VAL A 291 -4.03 -0.72 9.03
N SER A 292 -2.94 0.03 9.18
CA SER A 292 -2.88 1.47 8.89
C SER A 292 -2.79 1.74 7.39
N GLU A 293 -2.04 0.90 6.65
CA GLU A 293 -1.75 1.08 5.23
C GLU A 293 -1.49 -0.27 4.53
N ILE A 294 -1.97 -0.39 3.29
CA ILE A 294 -1.66 -1.50 2.38
C ILE A 294 -0.62 -0.99 1.38
N THR A 295 0.59 -1.56 1.42
CA THR A 295 1.63 -1.24 0.43
C THR A 295 1.83 -2.42 -0.51
N ARG A 296 1.51 -2.22 -1.79
CA ARG A 296 1.69 -3.22 -2.84
C ARG A 296 3.17 -3.46 -3.13
N PHE A 297 3.54 -4.67 -3.55
CA PHE A 297 4.94 -5.06 -3.65
C PHE A 297 5.78 -4.15 -4.58
N ALA A 298 5.21 -3.68 -5.70
CA ALA A 298 5.91 -2.82 -6.65
C ALA A 298 6.27 -1.44 -6.08
N MET A 299 5.59 -1.03 -5.01
CA MET A 299 5.75 0.24 -4.30
C MET A 299 6.34 0.07 -2.90
N ALA A 300 6.64 -1.17 -2.49
CA ALA A 300 7.10 -1.44 -1.14
C ALA A 300 8.61 -1.27 -1.03
N ASP A 301 9.04 -0.43 -0.08
CA ASP A 301 10.40 -0.52 0.44
C ASP A 301 10.56 -1.83 1.20
N HIS A 302 11.51 -2.68 0.79
CA HIS A 302 11.73 -3.99 1.42
C HIS A 302 12.51 -3.90 2.73
N LEU A 303 13.22 -2.78 2.97
CA LEU A 303 14.07 -2.56 4.14
C LEU A 303 15.07 -3.71 4.37
N ALA A 304 15.50 -4.36 3.28
CA ALA A 304 16.05 -5.72 3.29
C ALA A 304 17.29 -5.88 4.19
N SER A 305 18.24 -4.94 4.13
CA SER A 305 19.45 -4.96 4.96
C SER A 305 19.19 -4.79 6.45
N LEU A 306 18.00 -4.31 6.84
CA LEU A 306 17.62 -3.97 8.21
C LEU A 306 16.71 -5.03 8.85
N VAL A 307 16.05 -5.86 8.03
CA VAL A 307 15.01 -6.80 8.50
C VAL A 307 15.26 -8.25 8.11
N LEU A 308 16.15 -8.52 7.14
CA LEU A 308 16.48 -9.86 6.66
C LEU A 308 17.88 -10.29 7.11
N ASP A 309 18.09 -11.60 7.13
CA ASP A 309 19.42 -12.17 7.26
C ASP A 309 20.16 -12.09 5.91
N LYS A 310 21.50 -12.04 5.94
CA LYS A 310 22.32 -12.09 4.72
C LYS A 310 21.94 -13.33 3.91
N PRO A 311 21.77 -13.24 2.57
CA PRO A 311 22.18 -12.13 1.69
C PRO A 311 21.13 -11.02 1.47
N TYR A 312 20.09 -10.93 2.31
CA TYR A 312 19.01 -9.92 2.21
C TYR A 312 18.11 -10.05 0.97
N LEU A 313 17.97 -11.27 0.44
CA LEU A 313 17.27 -11.51 -0.83
C LEU A 313 15.89 -12.16 -0.68
N THR A 314 15.52 -12.66 0.50
CA THR A 314 14.33 -13.50 0.66
C THR A 314 13.05 -12.84 0.12
N ILE A 315 12.78 -11.57 0.49
CA ILE A 315 11.59 -10.85 0.00
C ILE A 315 11.59 -10.74 -1.52
N SER A 316 12.71 -10.30 -2.11
CA SER A 316 12.77 -10.08 -3.54
C SER A 316 12.79 -11.36 -4.36
N GLN A 317 13.25 -12.47 -3.78
CA GLN A 317 13.21 -13.79 -4.41
C GLN A 317 11.78 -14.31 -4.48
N GLU A 318 11.10 -14.34 -3.34
CA GLU A 318 9.73 -14.86 -3.24
C GLU A 318 8.75 -14.03 -4.08
N TRP A 319 8.86 -12.69 -4.06
CA TRP A 319 8.02 -11.84 -4.90
C TRP A 319 8.35 -11.96 -6.39
N ALA A 320 9.61 -12.16 -6.78
CA ALA A 320 9.96 -12.39 -8.19
C ALA A 320 9.36 -13.68 -8.73
N GLU A 321 9.45 -14.77 -7.97
CA GLU A 321 8.84 -16.03 -8.38
C GLU A 321 7.31 -15.97 -8.40
N SER A 322 6.70 -15.32 -7.40
CA SER A 322 5.25 -15.10 -7.35
C SER A 322 4.76 -14.25 -8.54
N LEU A 323 5.55 -13.25 -8.95
CA LEU A 323 5.27 -12.42 -10.12
C LEU A 323 5.28 -13.26 -11.41
N ILE A 324 6.27 -14.13 -11.57
CA ILE A 324 6.34 -15.04 -12.70
C ILE A 324 5.12 -15.96 -12.71
N GLU A 325 4.73 -16.55 -11.57
CA GLU A 325 3.55 -17.40 -11.49
C GLU A 325 2.27 -16.65 -11.89
N GLU A 326 2.05 -15.44 -11.36
CA GLU A 326 0.84 -14.65 -11.64
C GLU A 326 0.72 -14.30 -13.12
N TYR A 327 1.82 -13.91 -13.78
CA TYR A 327 1.83 -13.49 -15.18
C TYR A 327 2.13 -14.63 -16.18
N THR A 328 2.39 -15.85 -15.68
CA THR A 328 2.42 -17.06 -16.50
C THR A 328 1.11 -17.86 -16.47
N ARG A 329 0.43 -17.94 -15.31
CA ARG A 329 -0.80 -18.73 -15.10
C ARG A 329 -2.01 -18.27 -15.92
N ASP A 330 -2.11 -16.98 -16.24
CA ASP A 330 -3.23 -16.39 -17.00
C ASP A 330 -3.42 -16.96 -18.41
N CYS A 331 -2.51 -17.83 -18.88
CA CYS A 331 -2.62 -18.49 -20.17
C CYS A 331 -3.33 -19.85 -20.15
N ARG A 332 -3.53 -20.48 -18.97
CA ARG A 332 -4.30 -21.73 -18.93
C ARG A 332 -5.82 -21.50 -18.97
N GLY A 333 -6.28 -20.33 -18.53
CA GLY A 333 -7.70 -19.95 -18.55
C GLY A 333 -8.20 -19.40 -19.89
N LYS A 334 -7.32 -19.00 -20.81
CA LYS A 334 -7.68 -18.60 -22.19
C LYS A 334 -7.58 -19.74 -23.21
N ALA A 335 -7.06 -20.90 -22.83
CA ALA A 335 -6.98 -22.08 -23.69
C ALA A 335 -8.18 -23.05 -23.51
N THR A 336 -9.16 -22.67 -22.68
CA THR A 336 -10.34 -23.49 -22.36
C THR A 336 -11.67 -22.76 -22.58
N MET A 337 -11.69 -21.74 -23.46
CA MET A 337 -12.92 -21.25 -24.08
C MET A 337 -12.87 -21.47 -25.58
#